data_AF-A0ABD2Y5S0-F1
#
_entry.id   AF-A0ABD2Y5S0-F1
#
_cell.length_a   1.000
_cell.length_b   1.000
_cell.length_c   1.000
_cell.angle_alpha   90.00
_cell.angle_beta   90.00
_cell.angle_gamma   90.00
#
_symmetry.space_group_name_H-M   'P 1'
#
loop_
_entity.id
_entity.type
_entity.pdbx_description
1 polymer ?
#
loop_
_entity_poly.entity_id
_entity_poly.type
_entity_poly.pdbx_seq_one_letter_code
_entity_poly.pdbx_strand_id
1 'polypeptide(L)'
;MVDEFPEMVKEIERKGLKYTFTALSSKNDTSSMRGRGWEDAFGTSDRAEGAKMLGMDFEWLPNGGVKTVMGPRSLTKVFEGRKGRIMWFNTMVSMWGKENSSAMMADGTEIVKRCEEIIEEESIQFKWEKGNVLFLDNMALLHGRKPSSSKKSLGYHMQVASINNHFVEVFMNGISCWRPC
;
A
#
# COMPACT_ATOMS: atom_id res chain seq x y z
N MET A 1 5.11 16.74 2.06
CA MET A 1 5.78 15.81 3.02
C MET A 1 7.21 16.16 3.37
N VAL A 2 8.19 16.08 2.45
CA VAL A 2 9.60 16.44 2.78
C VAL A 2 9.72 17.91 3.17
N ASP A 3 8.93 18.77 2.52
CA ASP A 3 8.90 20.21 2.80
C ASP A 3 8.17 20.55 4.11
N GLU A 4 7.11 19.79 4.43
CA GLU A 4 6.25 20.03 5.61
C GLU A 4 6.78 19.37 6.89
N PHE A 5 7.41 18.19 6.78
CA PHE A 5 7.89 17.39 7.91
C PHE A 5 9.34 16.90 7.70
N PRO A 6 10.31 17.79 7.41
CA PRO A 6 11.67 17.41 7.02
C PRO A 6 12.39 16.57 8.08
N GLU A 7 12.31 16.96 9.35
CA GLU A 7 13.00 16.26 10.44
C GLU A 7 12.36 14.90 10.75
N MET A 8 11.03 14.81 10.70
CA MET A 8 10.33 13.54 10.92
C MET A 8 10.60 12.56 9.77
N VAL A 9 10.59 13.03 8.52
CA VAL A 9 10.95 12.19 7.36
C VAL A 9 12.39 11.68 7.50
N LYS A 10 13.36 12.54 7.85
CA LYS A 10 14.76 12.12 8.09
C LYS A 10 14.86 11.10 9.21
N GLU A 11 14.13 11.29 10.30
CA GLU A 11 14.13 10.37 11.43
C GLU A 11 13.55 9.00 11.04
N ILE A 12 12.43 8.98 10.32
CA ILE A 12 11.80 7.75 9.84
C ILE A 12 12.73 7.04 8.85
N GLU A 13 13.38 7.75 7.93
CA GLU A 13 14.35 7.13 7.01
C GLU A 13 15.57 6.56 7.74
N ARG A 14 16.06 7.25 8.77
CA ARG A 14 17.19 6.78 9.59
C ARG A 14 16.84 5.56 10.43
N LYS A 15 15.64 5.53 11.03
CA LYS A 15 15.18 4.42 11.90
C LYS A 15 14.58 3.26 11.11
N GLY A 16 14.03 3.56 9.94
CA GLY A 16 13.21 2.69 9.12
C GLY A 16 11.82 2.42 9.69
N LEU A 17 10.89 2.09 8.80
CA LEU A 17 9.53 1.64 9.12
C LEU A 17 9.53 0.16 9.42
N LYS A 18 8.90 -0.22 10.54
CA LYS A 18 8.58 -1.62 10.83
C LYS A 18 7.09 -1.83 10.64
N TYR A 19 6.73 -2.98 10.10
CA TYR A 19 5.35 -3.37 9.91
C TYR A 19 5.08 -4.63 10.70
N THR A 20 3.91 -4.68 11.34
CA THR A 20 3.38 -5.93 11.88
C THR A 20 2.09 -6.26 11.16
N PHE A 21 1.89 -7.52 10.84
CA PHE A 21 0.64 -8.03 10.28
C PHE A 21 0.29 -9.36 10.94
N THR A 22 -0.93 -9.46 11.48
CA THR A 22 -1.43 -10.67 12.14
C THR A 22 -2.43 -11.35 11.21
N ALA A 23 -2.08 -12.54 10.76
CA ALA A 23 -3.01 -13.45 10.09
C ALA A 23 -3.69 -14.35 11.13
N LEU A 24 -5.01 -14.46 11.02
CA LEU A 24 -5.80 -15.31 11.92
C LEU A 24 -5.60 -16.79 11.57
N SER A 25 -6.05 -17.68 12.47
CA SER A 25 -6.05 -19.12 12.25
C SER A 25 -6.79 -19.51 10.95
N SER A 26 -6.61 -20.74 10.46
CA SER A 26 -7.07 -21.27 9.16
C SER A 26 -8.59 -21.16 8.86
N LYS A 27 -9.38 -20.59 9.76
CA LYS A 27 -10.76 -20.19 9.48
C LYS A 27 -10.75 -18.83 8.78
N ASN A 28 -10.80 -18.88 7.45
CA ASN A 28 -11.04 -17.71 6.61
C ASN A 28 -12.30 -16.97 7.07
N ASP A 29 -12.11 -15.78 7.64
CA ASP A 29 -13.20 -14.84 7.84
C ASP A 29 -13.35 -13.99 6.57
N THR A 30 -14.34 -14.34 5.75
CA THR A 30 -14.62 -13.65 4.49
C THR A 30 -15.24 -12.27 4.69
N SER A 31 -15.58 -11.89 5.93
CA SER A 31 -16.07 -10.54 6.25
C SER A 31 -14.95 -9.48 6.22
N SER A 32 -13.68 -9.90 6.28
CA SER A 32 -12.51 -9.02 6.27
C SER A 32 -11.59 -9.33 5.09
N MET A 33 -11.17 -8.28 4.37
CA MET A 33 -10.12 -8.38 3.34
C MET A 33 -8.78 -8.90 3.90
N ARG A 34 -8.62 -8.85 5.23
CA ARG A 34 -7.47 -9.36 6.01
C ARG A 34 -7.82 -10.58 6.87
N GLY A 35 -9.01 -11.16 6.71
CA GLY A 35 -9.48 -12.33 7.45
C GLY A 35 -9.04 -13.66 6.86
N ARG A 36 -8.18 -13.64 5.83
CA ARG A 36 -7.56 -14.86 5.29
C ARG A 36 -6.69 -15.51 6.36
N GLY A 37 -6.85 -16.83 6.50
CA GLY A 37 -5.97 -17.64 7.33
C GLY A 37 -4.53 -17.53 6.85
N TRP A 38 -3.58 -17.78 7.75
CA TRP A 38 -2.16 -17.69 7.40
C TRP A 38 -1.78 -18.59 6.22
N GLU A 39 -2.40 -19.76 6.10
CA GLU A 39 -2.12 -20.70 5.00
C GLU A 39 -2.42 -20.08 3.63
N ASP A 40 -3.53 -19.36 3.51
CA ASP A 40 -3.90 -18.64 2.29
C ASP A 40 -3.07 -17.36 2.09
N ALA A 41 -2.68 -16.70 3.18
CA ALA A 41 -1.85 -15.50 3.13
C ALA A 41 -0.44 -15.78 2.62
N PHE A 42 0.13 -16.94 2.99
CA PHE A 42 1.47 -17.38 2.63
C PHE A 42 1.48 -18.45 1.52
N GLY A 43 0.33 -18.97 1.11
CA GLY A 43 0.22 -19.99 0.07
C GLY A 43 0.85 -21.32 0.46
N THR A 44 0.96 -21.63 1.75
CA THR A 44 1.56 -22.87 2.28
C THR A 44 0.90 -23.29 3.58
N SER A 45 0.80 -24.59 3.81
CA SER A 45 0.39 -25.18 5.09
C SER A 45 1.58 -25.63 5.96
N ASP A 46 2.81 -25.47 5.46
CA ASP A 46 4.03 -25.74 6.24
C ASP A 46 4.49 -24.47 6.97
N ARG A 47 4.50 -24.54 8.30
CA ARG A 47 4.95 -23.46 9.18
C ARG A 47 6.42 -23.08 8.95
N ALA A 48 7.28 -24.05 8.65
CA ALA A 48 8.70 -23.82 8.42
C ALA A 48 8.95 -23.17 7.05
N GLU A 49 8.10 -23.47 6.06
CA GLU A 49 8.12 -22.82 4.75
C GLU A 49 7.62 -21.37 4.85
N GLY A 50 6.49 -21.16 5.53
CA GLY A 50 5.95 -19.82 5.80
C GLY A 50 6.97 -18.93 6.49
N ALA A 51 7.64 -19.44 7.54
CA ALA A 51 8.67 -18.70 8.28
C ALA A 51 9.91 -18.32 7.44
N LYS A 52 10.13 -18.94 6.28
CA LYS A 52 11.23 -18.59 5.36
C LYS A 52 10.82 -17.57 4.30
N MET A 53 9.56 -17.13 4.26
CA MET A 53 9.09 -16.20 3.25
C MET A 53 9.65 -14.78 3.44
N LEU A 54 10.22 -14.26 2.36
CA LEU A 54 10.47 -12.84 2.06
C LEU A 54 10.94 -11.93 3.23
N GLY A 55 11.87 -12.41 4.06
CA GLY A 55 12.54 -11.58 5.07
C GLY A 55 11.58 -11.00 6.11
N MET A 56 10.59 -11.79 6.52
CA MET A 56 9.67 -11.47 7.61
C MET A 56 9.96 -12.40 8.80
N ASP A 57 9.94 -11.85 10.01
CA ASP A 57 9.98 -12.64 11.23
C ASP A 57 8.57 -13.15 11.57
N PHE A 58 8.46 -14.39 12.03
CA PHE A 58 7.20 -15.04 12.35
C PHE A 58 7.09 -15.28 13.86
N GLU A 59 5.99 -14.85 14.46
CA GLU A 59 5.60 -15.10 15.84
C GLU A 59 4.29 -15.90 15.84
N TRP A 60 4.38 -17.20 16.15
CA TRP A 60 3.21 -18.07 16.25
C TRP A 60 2.41 -17.74 17.51
N LEU A 61 1.11 -17.48 17.33
CA LEU A 61 0.23 -17.12 18.42
C LEU A 61 -0.46 -18.36 19.03
N PRO A 62 -0.81 -18.36 20.33
CA PRO A 62 -1.46 -19.50 20.99
C PRO A 62 -2.79 -19.92 20.35
N ASN A 63 -3.47 -19.01 19.66
CA ASN A 63 -4.73 -19.25 18.96
C ASN A 63 -4.56 -19.91 17.57
N GLY A 64 -3.33 -20.26 17.19
CA GLY A 64 -3.01 -20.87 15.89
C GLY A 64 -2.90 -19.88 14.73
N GLY A 65 -2.98 -18.56 14.99
CA GLY A 65 -2.62 -17.53 14.03
C GLY A 65 -1.11 -17.24 14.01
N VAL A 66 -0.70 -16.33 13.15
CA VAL A 66 0.69 -15.88 13.05
C VAL A 66 0.78 -14.38 12.95
N LYS A 67 1.69 -13.79 13.72
CA LYS A 67 2.07 -12.40 13.60
C LYS A 67 3.39 -12.32 12.87
N THR A 68 3.42 -11.55 11.79
CA THR A 68 4.62 -11.28 11.02
C THR A 68 5.16 -9.90 11.36
N VAL A 69 6.49 -9.79 11.40
CA VAL A 69 7.20 -8.52 11.55
C VAL A 69 8.08 -8.32 10.32
N MET A 70 7.98 -7.15 9.69
CA MET A 70 8.69 -6.82 8.47
C MET A 70 9.42 -5.48 8.63
N GLY A 71 10.70 -5.44 8.29
CA GLY A 71 11.52 -4.22 8.30
C GLY A 71 12.76 -4.32 9.20
N PRO A 72 13.49 -3.22 9.40
CA PRO A 72 13.18 -1.86 8.95
C PRO A 72 13.16 -1.71 7.42
N ARG A 73 12.21 -0.94 6.88
CA ARG A 73 12.14 -0.55 5.46
C ARG A 73 12.19 0.97 5.32
N SER A 74 12.76 1.45 4.22
CA SER A 74 12.78 2.88 3.90
C SER A 74 11.37 3.43 3.70
N LEU A 75 11.18 4.70 4.07
CA LEU A 75 9.92 5.41 3.86
C LEU A 75 9.74 5.74 2.37
N THR A 76 10.82 6.14 1.73
CA THR A 76 10.88 6.47 0.31
C THR A 76 11.82 5.54 -0.44
N LYS A 77 11.68 5.50 -1.76
CA LYS A 77 12.53 4.70 -2.63
C LYS A 77 12.92 5.47 -3.88
N VAL A 78 14.19 5.36 -4.26
CA VAL A 78 14.67 5.77 -5.57
C VAL A 78 14.79 4.52 -6.43
N PHE A 79 14.21 4.55 -7.62
CA PHE A 79 14.29 3.45 -8.57
C PHE A 79 15.25 3.80 -9.71
N GLU A 80 16.01 2.79 -10.15
CA GLU A 80 16.87 2.91 -11.33
C GLU A 80 16.04 3.29 -12.57
N GLY A 81 16.64 4.08 -13.47
CA GLY A 81 15.96 4.58 -14.66
C GLY A 81 14.98 5.74 -14.41
N ARG A 82 14.80 6.19 -13.15
CA ARG A 82 13.86 7.28 -12.81
C ARG A 82 14.51 8.62 -12.47
N LYS A 83 15.68 8.89 -13.04
CA LYS A 83 16.39 10.18 -12.91
C LYS A 83 16.55 10.65 -11.44
N GLY A 84 16.72 9.71 -10.50
CA GLY A 84 16.89 10.03 -9.09
C GLY A 84 15.63 10.47 -8.35
N ARG A 85 14.43 10.34 -8.95
CA ARG A 85 13.17 10.73 -8.29
C ARG A 85 12.91 9.88 -7.05
N ILE A 86 12.54 10.56 -5.97
CA ILE A 86 12.19 9.97 -4.68
C ILE A 86 10.69 9.65 -4.68
N MET A 87 10.35 8.36 -4.57
CA MET A 87 8.98 7.88 -4.60
C MET A 87 8.50 7.52 -3.21
N TRP A 88 7.26 7.90 -2.89
CA TRP A 88 6.57 7.48 -1.66
C TRP A 88 6.08 6.03 -1.78
N PHE A 89 7.00 5.08 -1.60
CA PHE A 89 6.79 3.66 -1.86
C PHE A 89 6.68 2.85 -0.56
N ASN A 90 5.59 3.04 0.16
CA ASN A 90 5.34 2.37 1.44
C ASN A 90 3.83 2.19 1.70
N THR A 91 3.47 1.40 2.71
CA THR A 91 2.08 1.12 3.10
C THR A 91 1.70 1.77 4.43
N MET A 92 2.44 2.80 4.87
CA MET A 92 2.32 3.42 6.20
C MET A 92 0.87 3.79 6.53
N VAL A 93 0.22 4.61 5.70
CA VAL A 93 -1.17 5.05 5.91
C VAL A 93 -2.15 3.88 5.99
N SER A 94 -2.00 2.88 5.11
CA SER A 94 -2.92 1.73 5.06
C SER A 94 -2.82 0.77 6.25
N MET A 95 -1.68 0.79 6.95
CA MET A 95 -1.36 -0.10 8.06
C MET A 95 -1.32 0.62 9.42
N TRP A 96 -1.33 1.95 9.48
CA TRP A 96 -1.28 2.70 10.74
C TRP A 96 -2.53 2.45 11.60
N GLY A 97 -2.31 2.11 12.87
CA GLY A 97 -3.36 2.01 13.89
C GLY A 97 -4.50 1.03 13.57
N LYS A 98 -4.26 -0.03 12.80
CA LYS A 98 -5.28 -1.05 12.52
C LYS A 98 -5.19 -2.21 13.50
N GLU A 99 -6.32 -2.87 13.74
CA GLU A 99 -6.43 -3.98 14.69
C GLU A 99 -5.47 -5.14 14.38
N ASN A 100 -5.38 -5.54 13.10
CA ASN A 100 -4.56 -6.67 12.65
C ASN A 100 -3.25 -6.26 11.94
N SER A 101 -2.93 -4.96 11.90
CA SER A 101 -1.68 -4.49 11.31
C SER A 101 -1.27 -3.15 11.87
N SER A 102 0.03 -2.95 12.06
CA SER A 102 0.57 -1.66 12.47
C SER A 102 1.81 -1.29 11.66
N ALA A 103 1.90 -0.05 11.22
CA ALA A 103 3.17 0.56 10.83
C ALA A 103 3.75 1.24 12.08
N MET A 104 4.90 0.80 12.55
CA MET A 104 5.59 1.32 13.73
C MET A 104 6.71 2.27 13.31
N MET A 105 6.68 3.47 13.85
CA MET A 105 7.76 4.47 13.84
C MET A 105 7.78 5.19 15.20
N ALA A 106 8.51 6.32 15.32
CA ALA A 106 8.29 7.27 16.43
C ALA A 106 6.81 7.79 16.43
N ASP A 107 6.42 8.72 17.31
CA ASP A 107 5.06 9.28 17.24
C ASP A 107 4.80 9.93 15.86
N GLY A 108 4.11 9.18 15.00
CA GLY A 108 3.88 9.47 13.59
C GLY A 108 2.44 9.87 13.30
N THR A 109 1.68 10.23 14.34
CA THR A 109 0.25 10.53 14.23
C THR A 109 0.00 11.69 13.26
N GLU A 110 0.76 12.77 13.37
CA GLU A 110 0.60 13.97 12.54
C GLU A 110 0.98 13.72 11.08
N ILE A 111 2.11 13.06 10.82
CA ILE A 111 2.57 12.77 9.46
C ILE A 111 1.63 11.81 8.73
N VAL A 112 1.07 10.83 9.44
CA VAL A 112 0.07 9.90 8.87
C VAL A 112 -1.20 10.65 8.50
N LYS A 113 -1.72 11.49 9.40
CA LYS A 113 -2.92 12.28 9.13
C LYS A 113 -2.71 13.20 7.92
N ARG A 114 -1.57 13.89 7.82
CA ARG A 114 -1.28 14.71 6.64
C ARG A 114 -1.17 13.87 5.37
N CYS A 115 -0.56 12.69 5.44
CA CYS A 115 -0.51 11.79 4.29
C CYS A 115 -1.90 11.36 3.83
N GLU A 116 -2.84 11.10 4.74
CA GLU A 116 -4.23 10.80 4.40
C GLU A 116 -4.89 11.97 3.67
N GLU A 117 -4.69 13.20 4.15
CA GLU A 117 -5.19 14.41 3.50
C GLU A 117 -4.61 14.59 2.09
N ILE A 118 -3.28 14.48 1.92
CA ILE A 118 -2.63 14.58 0.60
C ILE A 118 -3.12 13.49 -0.34
N ILE A 119 -3.27 12.24 0.13
CA ILE A 119 -3.78 11.16 -0.71
C ILE A 119 -5.17 11.50 -1.20
N GLU A 120 -6.03 12.07 -0.35
CA GLU A 120 -7.38 12.47 -0.74
C GLU A 120 -7.36 13.66 -1.71
N GLU A 121 -6.59 14.71 -1.41
CA GLU A 121 -6.40 15.92 -2.22
C GLU A 121 -5.87 15.61 -3.62
N GLU A 122 -4.86 14.75 -3.72
CA GLU A 122 -4.17 14.39 -4.96
C GLU A 122 -4.81 13.18 -5.66
N SER A 123 -5.87 12.59 -5.10
CA SER A 123 -6.51 11.42 -5.70
C SER A 123 -7.38 11.78 -6.90
N ILE A 124 -7.10 11.13 -8.03
CA ILE A 124 -8.02 11.13 -9.18
C ILE A 124 -8.96 9.94 -9.06
N GLN A 125 -10.27 10.20 -9.13
CA GLN A 125 -11.32 9.17 -9.10
C GLN A 125 -11.87 8.92 -10.49
N PHE A 126 -11.76 7.67 -10.96
CA PHE A 126 -12.34 7.27 -12.23
C PHE A 126 -13.76 6.76 -12.06
N LYS A 127 -14.66 7.16 -12.96
CA LYS A 127 -15.96 6.51 -13.14
C LYS A 127 -15.79 5.39 -14.15
N TRP A 128 -15.82 4.16 -13.67
CA TRP A 128 -15.57 3.00 -14.52
C TRP A 128 -16.80 2.62 -15.36
N GLU A 129 -16.53 2.31 -16.62
CA GLU A 129 -17.48 1.77 -17.58
C GLU A 129 -16.98 0.43 -18.11
N LYS A 130 -17.91 -0.43 -18.54
CA LYS A 130 -17.57 -1.74 -19.09
C LYS A 130 -16.65 -1.55 -20.30
N GLY A 131 -15.49 -2.21 -20.25
CA GLY A 131 -14.47 -2.13 -21.31
C GLY A 131 -13.38 -1.08 -21.07
N ASN A 132 -13.46 -0.26 -20.01
CA ASN A 132 -12.33 0.57 -19.62
C ASN A 132 -11.15 -0.29 -19.14
N VAL A 133 -9.95 0.15 -19.47
CA VAL A 133 -8.68 -0.43 -19.01
C VAL A 133 -7.80 0.71 -18.50
N LEU A 134 -7.26 0.55 -17.30
CA LEU A 134 -6.30 1.48 -16.71
C LEU A 134 -4.93 0.82 -16.66
N PHE A 135 -3.94 1.47 -17.27
CA PHE A 135 -2.54 1.15 -17.04
C PHE A 135 -2.01 2.09 -15.96
N LEU A 136 -1.34 1.52 -14.96
CA LEU A 136 -0.73 2.30 -13.90
C LEU A 136 0.72 1.86 -13.71
N ASP A 137 1.54 2.85 -13.38
CA ASP A 137 2.91 2.63 -12.98
C ASP A 137 2.99 2.46 -11.46
N ASN A 138 3.05 1.21 -11.00
CA ASN A 138 3.00 0.87 -9.58
C ASN A 138 4.21 1.41 -8.80
N MET A 139 5.29 1.81 -9.46
CA MET A 139 6.45 2.41 -8.81
C MET A 139 6.26 3.91 -8.56
N ALA A 140 5.28 4.54 -9.22
CA ALA A 140 5.02 5.97 -9.11
C ALA A 140 3.70 6.34 -8.43
N LEU A 141 2.76 5.40 -8.37
CA LEU A 141 1.39 5.67 -8.00
C LEU A 141 0.94 4.81 -6.83
N LEU A 142 0.29 5.46 -5.88
CA LEU A 142 -0.56 4.80 -4.90
C LEU A 142 -1.91 4.55 -5.55
N HIS A 143 -2.52 3.41 -5.28
CA HIS A 143 -3.88 3.12 -5.71
C HIS A 143 -4.75 2.60 -4.57
N GLY A 144 -6.01 3.00 -4.56
CA GLY A 144 -6.97 2.66 -3.51
C GLY A 144 -8.38 2.53 -4.04
N ARG A 145 -9.30 2.05 -3.20
CA ARG A 145 -10.72 1.89 -3.57
C ARG A 145 -11.62 2.61 -2.59
N LYS A 146 -12.50 3.48 -3.11
CA LYS A 146 -13.62 4.02 -2.32
C LYS A 146 -14.83 3.07 -2.34
N PRO A 147 -15.56 2.92 -1.21
CA PRO A 147 -16.83 2.20 -1.19
C PRO A 147 -17.85 2.82 -2.14
N SER A 148 -18.56 1.99 -2.92
CA SER A 148 -19.68 2.44 -3.76
C SER A 148 -20.96 2.51 -2.93
N SER A 149 -21.74 3.58 -3.11
CA SER A 149 -23.08 3.75 -2.50
C SER A 149 -24.16 2.89 -3.17
N SER A 150 -23.84 2.23 -4.29
CA SER A 150 -24.78 1.52 -5.14
C SER A 150 -24.52 0.00 -5.10
N LYS A 151 -25.56 -0.79 -4.77
CA LYS A 151 -25.52 -2.27 -4.84
C LYS A 151 -25.53 -2.81 -6.28
N LYS A 152 -25.80 -1.96 -7.29
CA LYS A 152 -26.08 -2.37 -8.68
C LYS A 152 -25.06 -1.91 -9.71
N SER A 153 -24.08 -1.11 -9.32
CA SER A 153 -22.92 -0.81 -10.14
C SER A 153 -21.67 -1.27 -9.41
N LEU A 154 -20.91 -2.16 -10.05
CA LEU A 154 -19.47 -2.35 -9.82
C LEU A 154 -18.73 -1.05 -10.23
N GLY A 155 -19.18 0.10 -9.73
CA GLY A 155 -18.48 1.37 -9.83
C GLY A 155 -17.32 1.29 -8.87
N TYR A 156 -16.25 0.63 -9.30
CA TYR A 156 -14.97 0.74 -8.63
C TYR A 156 -14.56 2.20 -8.74
N HIS A 157 -14.18 2.85 -7.65
CA HIS A 157 -13.49 4.13 -7.74
C HIS A 157 -12.04 3.83 -7.41
N MET A 158 -11.21 3.70 -8.43
CA MET A 158 -9.76 3.63 -8.23
C MET A 158 -9.31 5.05 -7.95
N GLN A 159 -8.75 5.27 -6.76
CA GLN A 159 -8.05 6.51 -6.43
C GLN A 159 -6.60 6.33 -6.80
N VAL A 160 -6.04 7.28 -7.54
CA VAL A 160 -4.62 7.30 -7.88
C VAL A 160 -4.02 8.58 -7.32
N ALA A 161 -3.01 8.47 -6.46
CA ALA A 161 -2.35 9.63 -5.84
C ALA A 161 -0.82 9.53 -5.96
N SER A 162 -0.15 10.69 -6.03
CA SER A 162 1.31 10.80 -5.99
C SER A 162 1.71 11.80 -4.91
N ILE A 163 2.51 11.35 -3.94
CA ILE A 163 3.08 12.21 -2.91
C ILE A 163 4.48 12.64 -3.41
N ASN A 164 4.71 13.96 -3.51
CA ASN A 164 5.90 14.66 -4.07
C ASN A 164 5.84 15.03 -5.57
N ASN A 165 4.63 15.30 -6.05
CA ASN A 165 4.30 16.16 -7.19
C ASN A 165 5.37 16.31 -8.28
N HIS A 166 5.41 15.36 -9.22
CA HIS A 166 5.91 15.58 -10.58
C HIS A 166 5.16 14.63 -11.53
N PHE A 167 4.06 15.12 -12.10
CA PHE A 167 3.31 14.56 -13.23
C PHE A 167 2.87 13.09 -13.11
N VAL A 168 1.56 12.90 -12.95
CA VAL A 168 0.88 11.66 -13.31
C VAL A 168 0.42 11.79 -14.75
N GLU A 169 1.15 11.21 -15.71
CA GLU A 169 0.55 10.92 -17.02
C GLU A 169 -0.35 9.70 -16.86
N VAL A 170 -1.65 9.95 -16.67
CA VAL A 170 -2.67 8.93 -16.90
C VAL A 170 -2.96 8.92 -18.40
N PHE A 171 -2.41 7.94 -19.12
CA PHE A 171 -2.85 7.65 -20.48
C PHE A 171 -4.25 7.03 -20.43
N MET A 172 -5.28 7.87 -20.53
CA MET A 172 -6.60 7.43 -20.98
C MET A 172 -6.54 7.39 -22.51
N ASN A 173 -6.17 6.25 -23.09
CA ASN A 173 -6.29 6.08 -24.54
C ASN A 173 -7.77 6.03 -24.94
N GLY A 174 -8.33 7.21 -25.18
CA GLY A 174 -9.17 7.42 -26.35
C GLY A 174 -8.29 7.28 -27.60
N ILE A 175 -8.80 6.56 -28.57
CA ILE A 175 -8.20 6.28 -29.88
C ILE A 175 -7.42 7.50 -30.41
N SER A 176 -6.09 7.39 -30.54
CA SER A 176 -5.35 8.18 -31.54
C SER A 176 -4.07 7.44 -31.94
N CYS A 177 -4.01 7.13 -33.23
CA CYS A 177 -2.87 6.55 -33.94
C CYS A 177 -1.60 7.36 -33.72
N TRP A 178 -0.46 6.70 -33.48
CA TRP A 178 0.82 7.11 -34.08
C TRP A 178 1.65 5.89 -34.46
N ARG A 179 1.98 5.83 -35.75
CA ARG A 179 2.90 4.88 -36.39
C ARG A 179 4.35 5.19 -35.99
N PRO A 180 5.27 4.22 -36.14
CA PRO A 180 6.67 4.37 -35.77
C PRO A 180 7.41 5.34 -36.70
N CYS A 181 8.38 6.05 -36.14
CA CYS A 181 9.59 6.51 -36.82
C CYS A 181 10.77 6.03 -35.97
#